data_AF-D7T1S6-F1
#
_entry.id   AF-D7T1S6-F1
#
_cell.length_a   1.000
_cell.length_b   1.000
_cell.length_c   1.000
_cell.angle_alpha   90.00
_cell.angle_beta   90.00
_cell.angle_gamma   90.00
#
_symmetry.space_group_name_H-M   'P 1'
#
loop_
_entity.id
_entity.type
_entity.pdbx_description
1 polymer ?
#
loop_
_entity_poly.entity_id
_entity_poly.type
_entity_poly.pdbx_seq_one_letter_code
_entity_poly.pdbx_strand_id
1 'polypeptide(L)' 'MISEGPWLFVGIPNVVKAWHTQNNTELSLSGPIGQVYALVFGNDLLFAGVQVILLTTSRLFLLSYKFHV' A
#
# COMPACT_ATOMS: atom_id res chain seq x y z
N MET A 1 12.33 8.00 1.86
CA MET A 1 11.32 9.05 1.62
C MET A 1 10.84 8.88 0.20
N ILE A 2 9.53 8.81 -0.03
CA ILE A 2 8.92 8.72 -1.38
C ILE A 2 8.74 10.16 -1.85
N SER A 3 9.49 10.59 -2.86
CA SER A 3 9.35 11.92 -3.49
C SER A 3 8.26 11.90 -4.56
N GLU A 4 7.71 13.04 -4.96
CA GLU A 4 6.84 13.15 -6.14
C GLU A 4 7.48 12.49 -7.38
N GLY A 5 6.69 11.70 -8.13
CA GLY A 5 7.17 10.98 -9.31
C GLY A 5 6.23 9.84 -9.74
N PRO A 6 6.52 9.15 -10.85
CA PRO A 6 5.72 8.02 -11.33
C PRO A 6 6.00 6.74 -10.52
N TRP A 7 5.23 6.58 -9.45
CA TRP A 7 5.22 5.39 -8.61
C TRP A 7 4.19 4.37 -9.08
N LEU A 8 4.63 3.12 -9.21
CA LEU A 8 3.77 1.96 -9.35
C LEU A 8 3.56 1.33 -7.97
N PHE A 9 2.31 1.21 -7.54
CA PHE A 9 1.97 0.54 -6.29
C PHE A 9 1.42 -0.85 -6.57
N VAL A 10 1.94 -1.86 -5.87
CA VAL A 10 1.50 -3.25 -5.98
C VAL A 10 1.16 -3.78 -4.60
N GLY A 11 -0.10 -4.23 -4.46
CA GLY A 11 -0.58 -4.88 -3.26
C GLY A 11 -0.31 -6.37 -3.33
N ILE A 12 0.53 -6.88 -2.44
CA ILE A 12 0.80 -8.32 -2.29
C ILE A 12 0.49 -8.74 -0.85
N PRO A 13 0.42 -10.05 -0.53
CA PRO A 13 0.15 -10.48 0.83
C PRO A 13 1.11 -9.83 1.83
N ASN A 14 0.56 -9.20 2.87
CA ASN A 14 1.27 -8.59 4.00
C ASN A 14 2.18 -7.39 3.70
N VAL A 15 2.29 -6.94 2.45
CA VAL A 15 3.14 -5.81 2.10
C VAL A 15 2.61 -5.06 0.87
N VAL A 16 2.74 -3.74 0.90
CA VAL A 16 2.51 -2.90 -0.26
C VAL A 16 3.86 -2.48 -0.80
N LYS A 17 4.14 -2.84 -2.05
CA LYS A 17 5.37 -2.43 -2.73
C LYS A 17 5.10 -1.16 -3.53
N ALA A 18 5.99 -0.19 -3.40
CA ALA A 18 6.03 1.01 -4.20
C ALA A 18 7.31 0.99 -5.04
N TRP A 19 7.17 1.03 -6.36
CA TRP A 19 8.28 1.02 -7.30
C TRP A 19 8.31 2.32 -8.09
N HIS A 20 9.45 3.00 -8.09
CA HIS A 20 9.64 4.20 -8.88
C HIS A 20 10.20 3.84 -10.24
N THR A 21 9.41 4.07 -11.27
CA THR A 21 9.69 3.61 -12.63
C THR A 21 10.88 4.30 -13.31
N GLN A 22 11.30 5.48 -12.82
CA GLN A 22 12.38 6.26 -13.44
C GLN A 22 13.77 5.93 -12.89
N ASN A 23 13.89 5.74 -11.57
CA ASN A 23 15.17 5.51 -10.89
C ASN A 23 15.27 4.09 -10.33
N ASN A 24 14.30 3.24 -10.67
CA ASN A 24 14.21 1.84 -10.28
C ASN A 24 14.25 1.61 -8.76
N THR A 25 13.81 2.62 -7.97
CA THR A 25 13.81 2.53 -6.51
C THR A 25 12.61 1.73 -6.04
N GLU A 26 12.85 0.73 -5.18
CA GLU A 26 11.80 -0.05 -4.56
C GLU A 26 11.68 0.29 -3.08
N LEU A 27 10.43 0.44 -2.63
CA LEU A 27 10.09 0.65 -1.23
C LEU A 27 9.02 -0.35 -0.82
N SER A 28 9.29 -1.07 0.26
CA SER A 28 8.34 -2.00 0.85
C SER A 28 7.69 -1.34 2.05
N LEU A 29 6.43 -0.95 1.89
CA LEU A 29 5.60 -0.48 2.97
C LEU A 29 5.08 -1.73 3.69
N SER A 30 5.65 -2.03 4.86
CA SER A 30 5.17 -3.12 5.71
C SER A 30 3.67 -2.93 5.94
N GLY A 31 2.92 -3.90 5.44
CA GLY A 31 1.48 -3.85 5.30
C GLY A 31 0.75 -4.34 6.54
N PRO A 32 -0.57 -4.17 6.57
CA PRO A 32 -1.42 -4.98 7.43
C PRO A 32 -1.27 -6.47 7.10
N ILE A 33 -1.53 -7.32 8.09
CA ILE A 33 -1.58 -8.78 7.91
C ILE A 33 -2.80 -9.11 7.03
N GLY A 34 -2.62 -9.62 5.82
CA GLY A 34 -3.71 -9.98 4.90
C GLY A 34 -3.42 -9.70 3.42
N GLN A 35 -4.41 -10.00 2.57
CA GLN A 35 -4.32 -9.75 1.12
C GLN A 35 -4.83 -8.35 0.79
N VAL A 36 -4.01 -7.57 0.11
CA VAL A 36 -4.39 -6.26 -0.44
C VAL A 36 -5.20 -6.49 -1.72
N TYR A 37 -6.41 -5.93 -1.79
CA TYR A 37 -7.31 -6.06 -2.94
C TYR A 37 -7.55 -4.74 -3.68
N ALA A 38 -7.46 -3.61 -2.97
CA ALA A 38 -7.65 -2.29 -3.55
C ALA A 38 -6.56 -1.34 -3.07
N LEU A 39 -6.07 -0.50 -3.96
CA LEU A 39 -5.13 0.59 -3.67
C LEU A 39 -5.67 1.85 -4.32
N VAL A 40 -5.74 2.95 -3.58
CA VAL A 40 -6.07 4.26 -4.12
C VAL A 40 -5.10 5.30 -3.58
N PHE A 41 -4.55 6.10 -4.48
CA PHE A 41 -3.65 7.20 -4.14
C PHE A 41 -4.39 8.53 -4.29
N GLY A 42 -4.29 9.39 -3.29
CA GLY A 42 -4.86 10.74 -3.34
C GLY A 42 -4.42 11.60 -2.17
N ASN A 43 -4.20 12.89 -2.42
CA ASN A 43 -3.86 13.88 -1.39
C ASN A 43 -2.68 13.45 -0.50
N ASP A 44 -1.61 12.97 -1.14
CA ASP A 44 -0.38 12.42 -0.53
C ASP A 44 -0.59 11.23 0.42
N LEU A 45 -1.75 10.59 0.30
CA LEU A 45 -2.13 9.41 1.04
C LEU A 45 -2.32 8.22 0.09
N LEU A 46 -1.71 7.09 0.43
CA LEU A 46 -2.05 5.80 -0.17
C LEU A 46 -2.99 5.05 0.77
N PHE A 47 -4.16 4.71 0.28
CA PHE A 47 -5.11 3.85 0.97
C PHE A 47 -5.04 2.44 0.42
N ALA A 48 -4.87 1.46 1.32
CA ALA A 48 -4.89 0.04 0.99
C ALA A 48 -6.10 -0.65 1.64
N GLY A 49 -6.96 -1.23 0.81
CA GLY A 49 -8.06 -2.09 1.22
C GLY A 49 -7.56 -3.52 1.37
N VAL A 50 -7.50 -4.01 2.62
CA VAL A 50 -6.96 -5.33 2.94
C VAL A 50 -8.04 -6.21 3.54
N GLN A 51 -8.13 -7.43 3.03
CA GLN A 51 -8.96 -8.46 3.61
C GLN A 51 -8.10 -9.32 4.55
N VAL A 52 -8.46 -9.29 5.82
CA VAL A 52 -7.85 -10.13 6.84
C VAL A 52 -8.82 -11.26 7.16
N ILE A 53 -8.37 -12.51 6.98
CA ILE A 53 -9.05 -13.66 7.55
C ILE A 53 -8.62 -13.76 9.00
N LEU A 54 -9.40 -13.12 9.88
CA LEU A 54 -9.45 -13.48 11.29
C LEU A 54 -10.57 -14.51 11.44
N LEU A 55 -10.35 -15.56 12.24
CA LEU A 55 -11.13 -16.81 12.34
C LEU A 55 -12.67 -16.69 12.56
N THR A 56 -13.26 -15.50 12.52
CA THR A 56 -14.70 -15.28 12.78
C THR A 56 -15.37 -14.13 12.04
N THR A 57 -14.67 -13.24 11.30
CA THR A 57 -15.34 -12.17 10.53
C THR A 57 -14.41 -11.61 9.45
N SER A 58 -14.87 -11.55 8.19
CA SER A 58 -14.19 -10.79 7.14
C SER A 58 -14.39 -9.29 7.41
N ARG A 59 -13.34 -8.59 7.88
CA ARG A 59 -13.34 -7.12 7.97
C ARG A 59 -12.39 -6.55 6.91
N LEU A 60 -12.87 -5.52 6.21
CA LEU A 60 -12.05 -4.67 5.34
C LEU A 60 -11.37 -3.61 6.20
N PHE A 61 -10.04 -3.56 6.16
CA PHE A 61 -9.26 -2.51 6.83
C PHE A 61 -8.75 -1.53 5.78
N LEU A 62 -8.86 -0.21 6.05
CA LEU A 62 -8.14 0.83 5.33
C LEU A 62 -6.87 1.17 6.11
N LEU A 63 -5.69 0.96 5.52
CA LEU A 63 -4.47 1.62 5.97
C LEU A 63 -4.19 2.85 5.12
N SER A 64 -3.83 3.94 5.78
CA SER A 64 -3.38 5.18 5.15
C SER A 64 -1.89 5.34 5.38
N TYR A 65 -1.12 5.46 4.31
CA TYR A 65 0.30 5.81 4.36
C TYR A 65 0.45 7.28 4.00
N LYS A 66 1.06 8.08 4.88
CA LYS A 66 1.35 9.49 4.63
C LYS A 66 2.73 9.63 4.04
N PHE A 67 2.81 10.14 2.81
CA PHE A 67 4.07 10.52 2.20
C PHE A 67 4.41 11.95 2.64
N HIS A 68 5.65 12.17 3.05
CA HIS A 68 6.22 13.52 3.10
C HIS A 68 6.86 13.75 1.74
N VAL A 69 6.20 14.56 0.93
CA VAL A 69 6.79 15.22 -0.24
C VAL A 69 7.64 16.38 0.26
#